data_AF-A0A950ZTB2-F1
#
_entry.id   AF-A0A950ZTB2-F1
#
_cell.length_a   1.000
_cell.length_b   1.000
_cell.length_c   1.000
_cell.angle_alpha   90.00
_cell.angle_beta   90.00
_cell.angle_gamma   90.00
#
_symmetry.space_group_name_H-M   'P 1'
#
loop_
_entity.id
_entity.type
_entity.pdbx_description
1 polymer ?
#
loop_
_entity_poly.entity_id
_entity_poly.type
_entity_poly.pdbx_seq_one_letter_code
_entity_poly.pdbx_strand_id
1 'polypeptide(L)'
;MENLHNRVMRRRRAGETGFTLIELLVVVAVLAILGAIVIFNVTGVANRGKAAACTTDQQTLQSAVDAAISDAGTGGLPTGMSLGSGGDMKANGDLTWLASNGYIHSVPTSCSSFTLKQTTAPATGVAIFTVTGQ
;
A
#
# COMPACT_ATOMS: atom_id res chain seq x y z
N MET A 1 50.09 55.00 -39.60
CA MET A 1 48.89 54.21 -39.93
C MET A 1 48.60 53.31 -38.74
N GLU A 2 47.83 53.72 -37.73
CA GLU A 2 47.56 52.83 -36.58
C GLU A 2 46.38 53.23 -35.68
N ASN A 3 45.46 54.07 -36.17
CA ASN A 3 44.19 54.37 -35.50
C ASN A 3 43.10 53.32 -35.80
N LEU A 4 43.39 52.04 -35.52
CA LEU A 4 42.43 50.94 -35.75
C LEU A 4 42.27 49.94 -34.58
N HIS A 5 43.03 50.07 -33.49
CA HIS A 5 43.00 49.08 -32.41
C HIS A 5 41.80 49.18 -31.44
N ASN A 6 40.88 50.13 -31.62
CA ASN A 6 39.80 50.38 -30.64
C ASN A 6 38.38 50.00 -31.12
N ARG A 7 38.24 48.98 -31.98
CA ARG A 7 36.92 48.54 -32.50
C ARG A 7 36.51 47.11 -32.17
N VAL A 8 37.29 46.37 -31.40
CA VAL A 8 36.98 44.98 -31.08
C VAL A 8 36.95 44.82 -29.58
N MET A 9 35.76 44.89 -28.97
CA MET A 9 35.36 44.31 -27.65
C MET A 9 34.34 45.16 -26.86
N ARG A 10 33.41 45.87 -27.52
CA ARG A 10 32.21 46.42 -26.83
C ARG A 10 30.91 45.78 -27.31
N ARG A 11 30.86 44.45 -27.41
CA ARG A 11 29.61 43.68 -27.62
C ARG A 11 29.71 42.28 -27.01
N ARG A 12 29.69 42.16 -25.69
CA ARG A 12 29.38 40.89 -24.98
C ARG A 12 28.62 41.13 -23.66
N ARG A 13 27.53 41.91 -23.72
CA ARG A 13 26.45 41.89 -22.72
C ARG A 13 25.07 42.04 -23.38
N ALA A 14 24.92 41.49 -24.58
CA ALA A 14 23.63 41.36 -25.24
C ALA A 14 23.21 39.89 -25.07
N GLY A 15 22.43 39.60 -24.03
CA GLY A 15 21.85 38.25 -23.88
C GLY A 15 21.56 37.77 -22.47
N GLU A 16 21.96 38.47 -21.40
CA GLU A 16 21.55 38.09 -20.05
C GLU A 16 20.20 38.76 -19.75
N THR A 17 19.13 38.19 -20.31
CA THR A 17 17.75 38.46 -19.90
C THR A 17 17.57 37.88 -18.51
N GLY A 18 17.67 38.73 -17.48
CA GLY A 18 17.44 38.34 -16.09
C GLY A 18 16.00 37.91 -15.88
N PHE A 19 15.83 36.80 -15.15
CA PHE A 19 14.54 36.32 -14.66
C PHE A 19 13.90 37.43 -13.83
N THR A 20 12.73 37.91 -14.23
CA THR A 20 12.07 39.00 -13.50
C THR A 20 11.55 38.47 -12.16
N LEU A 21 11.58 39.30 -11.12
CA LEU A 21 11.00 38.93 -9.82
C LEU A 21 9.51 38.59 -9.93
N ILE A 22 8.81 39.25 -10.87
CA ILE A 22 7.39 38.98 -11.14
C ILE A 22 7.17 37.63 -11.82
N GLU A 23 8.08 37.18 -12.69
CA GLU A 23 8.02 35.82 -13.25
C GLU A 23 8.15 34.77 -12.15
N LEU A 24 9.08 34.95 -11.21
CA LEU A 24 9.21 34.00 -10.10
C LEU A 24 8.00 34.05 -9.18
N LEU A 25 7.44 35.24 -8.93
CA LEU A 25 6.28 35.44 -8.06
C LEU A 25 5.03 34.73 -8.59
N VAL A 26 4.74 34.86 -9.90
CA VAL A 26 3.58 34.19 -10.50
C VAL A 26 3.76 32.68 -10.51
N VAL A 27 4.97 32.18 -10.76
CA VAL A 27 5.25 30.73 -10.77
C VAL A 27 5.01 30.12 -9.39
N VAL A 28 5.57 30.71 -8.33
CA VAL A 28 5.35 30.16 -6.97
C VAL A 28 3.90 30.32 -6.52
N ALA A 29 3.19 31.37 -6.98
CA ALA A 29 1.76 31.52 -6.72
C ALA A 29 0.93 30.39 -7.36
N VAL A 30 1.22 30.03 -8.61
CA VAL A 30 0.54 28.92 -9.30
C VAL A 30 0.92 27.57 -8.67
N LEU A 31 2.20 27.34 -8.36
CA LEU A 31 2.66 26.12 -7.69
C LEU A 31 2.04 25.94 -6.30
N ALA A 32 1.81 27.03 -5.56
CA ALA A 32 1.13 26.98 -4.27
C ALA A 32 -0.32 26.48 -4.40
N ILE A 33 -1.06 26.97 -5.40
CA ILE A 33 -2.44 26.54 -5.67
C ILE A 33 -2.48 25.08 -6.12
N LEU A 34 -1.63 24.70 -7.08
CA LEU A 34 -1.56 23.32 -7.58
C LEU A 34 -1.16 22.34 -6.47
N GLY A 35 -0.17 22.70 -5.66
CA GLY A 35 0.32 21.87 -4.55
C GLY A 35 -0.78 21.57 -3.53
N ALA A 36 -1.60 22.56 -3.16
CA ALA A 36 -2.69 22.37 -2.22
C ALA A 36 -3.72 21.34 -2.70
N ILE A 37 -4.12 21.38 -3.98
CA ILE A 37 -5.11 20.43 -4.56
C ILE A 37 -4.53 19.00 -4.62
N VAL A 38 -3.26 18.87 -4.97
CA VAL A 38 -2.60 17.56 -5.11
C VAL A 38 -2.54 16.81 -3.78
N ILE A 39 -2.27 17.49 -2.65
CA ILE A 39 -2.17 16.84 -1.33
C ILE A 39 -3.47 16.13 -0.93
N PHE A 40 -4.63 16.78 -1.11
CA PHE A 40 -5.92 16.16 -0.80
C PHE A 40 -6.24 14.97 -1.72
N ASN A 41 -5.82 15.03 -2.99
CA ASN A 41 -6.07 13.95 -3.94
C ASN A 41 -5.18 12.72 -3.63
N VAL A 42 -3.88 12.93 -3.42
CA VAL A 42 -2.90 11.85 -3.18
C VAL A 42 -3.22 11.09 -1.89
N THR A 43 -3.62 11.77 -0.82
CA THR A 43 -4.00 11.11 0.44
C THR A 43 -5.22 10.21 0.27
N GLY A 44 -6.24 10.65 -0.48
CA GLY A 44 -7.41 9.83 -0.79
C GLY A 44 -7.09 8.60 -1.62
N VAL A 45 -6.25 8.75 -2.66
CA VAL A 45 -5.81 7.63 -3.52
C VAL A 45 -4.97 6.63 -2.72
N ALA A 46 -4.05 7.11 -1.90
CA ALA A 46 -3.22 6.25 -1.05
C ALA A 46 -4.05 5.41 -0.08
N ASN A 47 -5.06 6.01 0.56
CA ASN A 47 -5.95 5.29 1.48
C ASN A 47 -6.78 4.22 0.75
N ARG A 48 -7.32 4.54 -0.43
CA ARG A 48 -8.05 3.56 -1.26
C ARG A 48 -7.13 2.42 -1.73
N GLY A 49 -5.90 2.75 -2.10
CA GLY A 49 -4.89 1.75 -2.49
C GLY A 49 -4.58 0.78 -1.35
N LYS A 50 -4.39 1.29 -0.14
CA LYS A 50 -4.19 0.45 1.06
C LYS A 50 -5.39 -0.43 1.37
N ALA A 51 -6.61 0.12 1.29
CA ALA A 51 -7.84 -0.65 1.52
C ALA A 51 -8.04 -1.76 0.47
N ALA A 52 -7.75 -1.46 -0.80
CA ALA A 52 -7.81 -2.44 -1.88
C ALA A 52 -6.78 -3.56 -1.68
N ALA A 53 -5.52 -3.20 -1.36
CA ALA A 53 -4.48 -4.17 -1.06
C ALA A 53 -4.85 -5.07 0.14
N CYS A 54 -5.39 -4.49 1.21
CA CYS A 54 -5.87 -5.22 2.38
C CYS A 54 -7.00 -6.22 2.01
N THR A 55 -7.92 -5.82 1.12
CA THR A 55 -9.00 -6.70 0.63
C THR A 55 -8.45 -7.86 -0.21
N THR A 56 -7.48 -7.60 -1.08
CA THR A 56 -6.82 -8.64 -1.89
C THR A 56 -6.05 -9.63 -1.01
N ASP A 57 -5.35 -9.14 0.01
CA ASP A 57 -4.63 -9.99 0.95
C ASP A 57 -5.60 -10.87 1.76
N GLN A 58 -6.74 -10.31 2.19
CA GLN A 58 -7.79 -11.08 2.88
C GLN A 58 -8.29 -12.24 2.01
N GLN A 59 -8.52 -12.02 0.72
CA GLN A 59 -8.95 -13.07 -0.22
C GLN A 59 -7.87 -14.14 -0.40
N THR A 60 -6.61 -13.70 -0.53
CA THR A 60 -5.46 -14.61 -0.66
C THR A 60 -5.32 -15.51 0.57
N LEU A 61 -5.44 -14.92 1.76
CA LEU A 61 -5.42 -15.67 3.02
C LEU A 61 -6.65 -16.58 3.17
N GLN A 62 -7.82 -16.18 2.68
CA GLN A 62 -9.02 -17.01 2.73
C GLN A 62 -8.83 -18.28 1.91
N SER A 63 -8.34 -18.14 0.67
CA SER A 63 -8.03 -19.30 -0.16
C SER A 63 -6.97 -20.20 0.45
N ALA A 64 -5.96 -19.64 1.11
CA ALA A 64 -4.92 -20.42 1.79
C ALA A 64 -5.48 -21.20 3.00
N VAL A 65 -6.36 -20.60 3.78
CA VAL A 65 -7.03 -21.26 4.92
C VAL A 65 -7.96 -22.35 4.43
N ASP A 66 -8.75 -22.08 3.38
CA ASP A 66 -9.66 -23.06 2.80
C ASP A 66 -8.91 -24.27 2.25
N ALA A 67 -7.76 -24.04 1.58
CA ALA A 67 -6.87 -25.10 1.12
C ALA A 67 -6.29 -25.92 2.29
N ALA A 68 -5.85 -25.26 3.36
CA ALA A 68 -5.31 -25.95 4.53
C ALA A 68 -6.35 -26.80 5.26
N ILE A 69 -7.60 -26.34 5.31
CA ILE A 69 -8.72 -27.11 5.88
C ILE A 69 -9.08 -28.29 4.97
N SER A 70 -9.09 -28.10 3.64
CA SER A 70 -9.37 -29.21 2.71
C SER A 70 -8.31 -30.30 2.78
N ASP A 71 -7.04 -29.92 2.90
CA ASP A 71 -5.92 -30.87 2.99
C ASP A 71 -5.90 -31.63 4.33
N ALA A 72 -6.37 -30.99 5.41
CA ALA A 72 -6.50 -31.64 6.71
C ALA A 72 -7.59 -32.71 6.74
N GLY A 73 -8.65 -32.60 5.93
CA GLY A 73 -9.74 -33.57 5.87
C GLY A 73 -10.59 -33.69 7.14
N THR A 74 -10.38 -32.83 8.15
CA THR A 74 -11.05 -32.88 9.46
C THR A 74 -12.33 -32.05 9.54
N GLY A 75 -12.65 -31.27 8.49
CA GLY A 75 -13.75 -30.30 8.52
C GLY A 75 -13.52 -29.13 9.49
N GLY A 76 -12.29 -28.98 9.98
CA GLY A 76 -11.85 -27.95 10.91
C GLY A 76 -10.41 -27.54 10.63
N LEU A 77 -9.83 -26.71 11.52
CA LEU A 77 -8.47 -26.25 11.32
C LEU A 77 -7.46 -27.42 11.41
N PRO A 78 -6.38 -27.38 10.62
CA PRO A 78 -5.29 -28.35 10.69
C PRO A 78 -4.62 -28.35 12.07
N THR A 79 -4.04 -29.49 12.44
CA THR A 79 -3.30 -29.64 13.70
C THR A 79 -2.11 -28.68 13.73
N GLY A 80 -2.06 -27.80 14.74
CA GLY A 80 -1.03 -26.77 14.87
C GLY A 80 -1.49 -25.37 14.44
N MET A 81 -2.68 -25.26 13.86
CA MET A 81 -3.36 -23.98 13.65
C MET A 81 -4.50 -23.87 14.67
N SER A 82 -4.51 -22.80 15.45
CA SER A 82 -5.52 -22.61 16.49
C SER A 82 -6.13 -21.22 16.43
N LEU A 83 -7.38 -21.10 16.90
CA LEU A 83 -7.96 -19.80 17.18
C LEU A 83 -7.58 -19.40 18.59
N GLY A 84 -7.15 -18.16 18.75
CA GLY A 84 -7.04 -17.50 20.04
C GLY A 84 -8.42 -17.31 20.71
N SER A 85 -8.39 -16.96 22.00
CA SER A 85 -9.59 -16.68 22.77
C SER A 85 -10.36 -15.52 22.12
N GLY A 86 -11.53 -15.80 21.55
CA GLY A 86 -12.32 -14.84 20.77
C GLY A 86 -12.57 -15.24 19.31
N GLY A 87 -11.95 -16.33 18.84
CA GLY A 87 -12.04 -16.69 17.42
C GLY A 87 -11.17 -15.80 16.56
N ASP A 88 -10.05 -15.31 17.09
CA ASP A 88 -9.04 -14.57 16.35
C ASP A 88 -7.79 -15.45 16.22
N MET A 89 -7.25 -15.65 15.02
CA MET A 89 -5.88 -16.15 14.90
C MET A 89 -4.94 -15.28 15.74
N LYS A 90 -3.97 -15.88 16.44
CA LYS A 90 -2.93 -15.07 17.09
C LYS A 90 -2.18 -14.32 15.99
N ALA A 91 -2.20 -12.99 16.08
CA ALA A 91 -1.51 -12.09 15.15
C ALA A 91 -0.10 -12.63 14.84
N ASN A 92 0.16 -12.84 13.55
CA ASN A 92 1.39 -13.33 12.93
C ASN A 92 1.83 -14.77 13.28
N GLY A 93 1.48 -15.32 14.43
CA GLY A 93 1.92 -16.67 14.87
C GLY A 93 1.21 -17.82 14.15
N ASP A 94 -0.08 -17.69 13.87
CA ASP A 94 -0.83 -18.72 13.13
C ASP A 94 -0.76 -18.50 11.60
N LEU A 95 -0.53 -17.27 11.12
CA LEU A 95 -0.35 -16.99 9.69
C LEU A 95 1.01 -17.47 9.17
N THR A 96 2.04 -17.48 10.02
CA THR A 96 3.32 -18.10 9.69
C THR A 96 3.21 -19.61 9.56
N TRP A 97 2.21 -20.26 10.16
CA TRP A 97 1.91 -21.67 9.92
C TRP A 97 1.52 -21.90 8.46
N LEU A 98 0.66 -21.05 7.89
CA LEU A 98 0.30 -21.13 6.46
C LEU A 98 1.54 -20.97 5.56
N ALA A 99 2.43 -20.05 5.93
CA ALA A 99 3.68 -19.85 5.19
C ALA A 99 4.65 -21.04 5.33
N SER A 100 4.81 -21.56 6.54
CA SER A 100 5.70 -22.68 6.85
C SER A 100 5.24 -24.00 6.24
N ASN A 101 3.94 -24.14 5.97
CA ASN A 101 3.36 -25.33 5.33
C ASN A 101 3.10 -25.13 3.83
N GLY A 102 3.54 -24.01 3.25
CA GLY A 102 3.55 -23.80 1.80
C GLY A 102 2.24 -23.32 1.19
N TYR A 103 1.24 -22.92 1.99
CA TYR A 103 -0.02 -22.37 1.48
C TYR A 103 0.11 -20.91 1.01
N ILE A 104 1.09 -20.18 1.55
CA ILE A 104 1.47 -18.83 1.14
C ILE A 104 2.99 -18.66 1.17
N HIS A 105 3.54 -17.73 0.40
CA HIS A 105 5.00 -17.47 0.41
C HIS A 105 5.44 -16.54 1.57
N SER A 106 4.58 -15.64 2.00
CA SER A 106 4.83 -14.71 3.10
C SER A 106 3.52 -14.18 3.66
N VAL A 107 3.50 -13.83 4.95
CA VAL A 107 2.33 -13.19 5.57
C VAL A 107 2.21 -11.75 5.02
N PRO A 108 1.09 -11.39 4.39
CA PRO A 108 0.89 -10.02 3.89
C PRO A 108 0.82 -9.00 5.04
N THR A 109 1.18 -7.75 4.75
CA THR A 109 1.21 -6.65 5.74
C THR A 109 0.42 -5.41 5.30
N SER A 110 -0.51 -5.56 4.33
CA SER A 110 -1.30 -4.43 3.83
C SER A 110 -2.39 -3.99 4.82
N CYS A 111 -2.83 -4.89 5.70
CA CYS A 111 -3.66 -4.60 6.86
C CYS A 111 -2.79 -4.56 8.13
N SER A 112 -3.25 -3.88 9.18
CA SER A 112 -2.58 -3.86 10.49
C SER A 112 -2.68 -5.20 11.21
N SER A 113 -3.77 -5.94 10.99
CA SER A 113 -3.97 -7.30 11.50
C SER A 113 -4.94 -8.08 10.62
N PHE A 114 -4.84 -9.41 10.69
CA PHE A 114 -5.82 -10.33 10.12
C PHE A 114 -6.40 -11.23 11.20
N THR A 115 -7.68 -11.52 11.08
CA THR A 115 -8.46 -12.29 12.04
C THR A 115 -9.20 -13.39 11.31
N LEU A 116 -9.03 -14.66 11.73
CA LEU A 116 -9.86 -15.77 11.25
C LEU A 116 -10.99 -16.09 12.23
N LYS A 117 -12.22 -15.75 11.87
CA LYS A 117 -13.39 -16.10 12.69
C LYS A 117 -13.94 -17.46 12.28
N GLN A 118 -14.15 -18.34 13.25
CA GLN A 118 -14.96 -19.53 13.07
C GLN A 118 -16.39 -19.23 13.51
N THR A 119 -17.33 -19.47 12.61
CA THR A 119 -18.77 -19.44 12.90
C THR A 119 -19.34 -20.81 12.60
N THR A 120 -20.12 -21.37 13.52
CA THR A 120 -20.78 -22.66 13.29
C THR A 120 -22.14 -22.41 12.66
N ALA A 121 -22.40 -23.03 11.50
CA ALA A 121 -23.71 -22.97 10.86
C ALA A 121 -24.78 -23.56 11.80
N PRO A 122 -25.85 -22.82 12.16
CA PRO A 122 -26.78 -23.19 13.23
C PRO A 122 -27.51 -24.53 13.04
N ALA A 123 -27.62 -25.03 11.80
CA ALA A 123 -28.42 -26.20 11.47
C ALA A 123 -27.60 -27.46 11.12
N THR A 124 -26.31 -27.32 10.83
CA THR A 124 -25.46 -28.39 10.27
C THR A 124 -24.21 -28.68 11.07
N GLY A 125 -23.85 -27.82 12.04
CA GLY A 125 -22.61 -27.99 12.83
C GLY A 125 -21.33 -27.79 12.02
N VAL A 126 -21.44 -27.34 10.77
CA VAL A 126 -20.31 -27.05 9.88
C VAL A 126 -19.62 -25.77 10.35
N ALA A 127 -18.30 -25.83 10.51
CA ALA A 127 -17.47 -24.67 10.80
C ALA A 127 -17.23 -23.87 9.51
N ILE A 128 -17.61 -22.59 9.52
CA ILE A 128 -17.31 -21.62 8.48
C ILE A 128 -16.18 -20.75 9.00
N PHE A 129 -15.11 -20.63 8.22
CA PHE A 129 -13.95 -19.82 8.55
C PHE A 129 -13.93 -18.57 7.67
N THR A 130 -13.84 -17.40 8.28
CA THR A 130 -13.82 -16.11 7.58
C THR A 130 -12.60 -15.30 8.01
N VAL A 131 -11.73 -14.97 7.06
CA VAL A 131 -10.65 -14.00 7.26
C VAL A 131 -11.23 -12.60 7.21
N THR A 132 -10.80 -11.72 8.11
CA THR A 132 -11.08 -10.28 8.07
C THR A 132 -9.78 -9.51 8.31
N GLY A 133 -9.50 -8.47 7.53
CA GLY A 133 -8.39 -7.54 7.78
C GLY A 133 -8.85 -6.28 8.52
N GLN A 134 -8.02 -5.74 9.41
CA GLN A 134 -8.22 -4.43 10.06
C GLN A 134 -7.11 -3.45 9.70
#